data_AF-A0A2A2SG20-F1
#
_entry.id   AF-A0A2A2SG20-F1
#
_cell.length_a   1.000
_cell.length_b   1.000
_cell.length_c   1.000
_cell.angle_alpha   90.00
_cell.angle_beta   90.00
_cell.angle_gamma   90.00
#
_symmetry.space_group_name_H-M   'P 1'
#
loop_
_entity.id
_entity.type
_entity.pdbx_description
1 polymer ?
#
loop_
_entity_poly.entity_id
_entity_poly.type
_entity_poly.pdbx_seq_one_letter_code
_entity_poly.pdbx_strand_id
1 'polypeptide(L)'
;MLTCDTLDGVSSDGFGQSVTDDLRFLLRFRRCRRTPVAWRDPTPAEMDFWEAHPIVGRFADSTYAVAEVDGRRWVVRDRLWFGWPDPPEFAWFVLDGEAVWAAADFNDWPRAWKRPAASAPD
;
A
#
# COMPACT_ATOMS: atom_id res chain seq x y z
N MET A 1 -17.11 40.69 15.85
CA MET A 1 -16.95 39.42 16.57
C MET A 1 -17.62 38.36 15.71
N LEU A 2 -16.85 37.73 14.82
CA LEU A 2 -17.33 36.70 13.88
C LEU A 2 -16.62 35.41 14.29
N THR A 3 -17.37 34.46 14.83
CA THR A 3 -16.95 33.07 15.01
C THR A 3 -17.06 32.41 13.64
N CYS A 4 -15.93 32.20 12.97
CA CYS A 4 -15.87 31.28 11.84
C CYS A 4 -15.86 29.84 12.36
N ASP A 5 -17.03 29.23 12.27
CA ASP A 5 -17.26 27.87 11.78
C ASP A 5 -16.01 27.06 11.37
N THR A 6 -15.88 25.92 12.04
CA THR A 6 -15.76 24.60 11.40
C THR A 6 -14.48 24.34 10.59
N LEU A 7 -13.43 23.91 11.30
CA LEU A 7 -12.38 23.05 10.76
C LEU A 7 -12.91 21.61 10.63
N ASP A 8 -13.89 21.39 9.74
CA ASP A 8 -14.20 20.05 9.22
C ASP A 8 -13.26 19.78 8.04
N GLY A 9 -12.52 18.67 8.09
CA GLY A 9 -11.75 18.22 6.94
C GLY A 9 -10.37 17.65 7.22
N VAL A 10 -10.10 17.13 8.42
CA VAL A 10 -9.18 15.99 8.49
C VAL A 10 -10.05 14.78 8.14
N SER A 11 -10.09 14.40 6.86
CA SER A 11 -10.68 13.12 6.47
C SER A 11 -10.07 12.04 7.36
N SER A 12 -10.92 11.44 8.18
CA SER A 12 -10.55 10.32 9.03
C SER A 12 -10.39 9.11 8.11
N ASP A 13 -9.21 9.00 7.50
CA ASP A 13 -8.93 7.94 6.53
C ASP A 13 -8.82 6.54 7.17
N GLY A 14 -9.02 6.43 8.49
CA GLY A 14 -9.12 5.17 9.24
C GLY A 14 -7.84 4.32 9.27
N PHE A 15 -6.71 4.88 8.83
CA PHE A 15 -5.46 4.15 8.68
C PHE A 15 -4.56 4.29 9.91
N GLY A 16 -4.34 3.18 10.65
CA GLY A 16 -3.33 3.10 11.72
C GLY A 16 -3.60 3.96 12.96
N GLN A 17 -4.84 4.41 13.17
CA GLN A 17 -5.21 5.25 14.31
C GLN A 17 -5.62 4.45 15.55
N SER A 18 -5.77 3.13 15.44
CA SER A 18 -6.13 2.25 16.54
C SER A 18 -5.49 0.86 16.45
N VAL A 19 -5.22 0.25 17.60
CA VAL A 19 -4.75 -1.15 17.71
C VAL A 19 -5.71 -2.13 17.02
N THR A 20 -7.00 -1.80 16.98
CA THR A 20 -8.02 -2.59 16.31
C THR A 20 -7.86 -2.57 14.80
N ASP A 21 -7.48 -1.42 14.23
CA ASP A 21 -7.19 -1.30 12.80
C ASP A 21 -5.90 -2.05 12.44
N ASP A 22 -4.87 -1.98 13.29
CA ASP A 22 -3.64 -2.75 13.11
C ASP A 22 -3.91 -4.26 13.13
N LEU A 23 -4.72 -4.74 14.08
CA LEU A 23 -5.12 -6.15 14.15
C LEU A 23 -5.94 -6.55 12.92
N ARG A 24 -6.87 -5.70 12.48
CA ARG A 24 -7.67 -5.93 11.27
C ARG A 24 -6.78 -6.05 10.04
N PHE A 25 -5.80 -5.17 9.88
CA PHE A 25 -4.84 -5.21 8.78
C PHE A 25 -3.97 -6.45 8.85
N LEU A 26 -3.47 -6.83 10.02
CA LEU A 26 -2.70 -8.06 10.20
C LEU A 26 -3.51 -9.31 9.81
N LEU A 27 -4.78 -9.39 10.22
CA LEU A 27 -5.67 -10.50 9.84
C LEU A 27 -5.95 -10.52 8.34
N ARG A 28 -6.19 -9.36 7.72
CA ARG A 28 -6.39 -9.23 6.27
C ARG A 28 -5.13 -9.64 5.51
N PHE A 29 -3.96 -9.17 5.92
CA PHE A 29 -2.68 -9.55 5.32
C PHE A 29 -2.42 -11.06 5.43
N ARG A 30 -2.67 -11.67 6.61
CA ARG A 30 -2.53 -13.12 6.80
C ARG A 30 -3.45 -13.95 5.89
N ARG A 31 -4.62 -13.41 5.53
CA ARG A 31 -5.52 -14.02 4.55
C ARG A 31 -4.99 -13.81 3.13
N CYS A 32 -4.71 -12.57 2.75
CA CYS A 32 -4.26 -12.18 1.41
C CYS A 32 -2.94 -12.84 0.98
N ARG A 33 -1.99 -13.02 1.91
CA ARG A 33 -0.70 -13.67 1.63
C ARG A 33 -0.81 -15.14 1.20
N ARG A 34 -1.99 -15.76 1.33
CA ARG A 34 -2.28 -17.14 0.91
C ARG A 34 -2.97 -17.20 -0.45
N THR A 35 -3.43 -16.06 -0.97
CA THR A 35 -4.08 -15.96 -2.27
C THR A 35 -3.01 -15.83 -3.36
N PRO A 36 -3.07 -16.63 -4.44
CA PRO A 36 -2.24 -16.42 -5.61
C PRO A 36 -2.57 -15.07 -6.26
N VAL A 37 -1.54 -14.28 -6.56
CA VAL A 37 -1.69 -12.96 -7.18
C VAL A 37 -0.85 -12.90 -8.44
N ALA A 38 -1.49 -12.48 -9.54
CA ALA A 38 -0.83 -12.21 -10.80
C ALA A 38 -0.29 -10.77 -10.78
N TRP A 39 0.86 -10.59 -10.15
CA TRP A 39 1.56 -9.31 -10.13
C TRP A 39 2.06 -8.94 -11.52
N ARG A 40 1.98 -7.65 -11.85
CA ARG A 40 2.54 -7.07 -13.06
C ARG A 40 3.25 -5.76 -12.75
N ASP A 41 4.04 -5.31 -13.71
CA ASP A 41 4.66 -4.00 -13.66
C ASP A 41 3.58 -2.90 -13.73
N PRO A 42 3.76 -1.80 -12.98
CA PRO A 42 2.90 -0.63 -13.11
C PRO A 42 3.14 0.06 -14.44
N THR A 43 2.08 0.62 -15.02
CA THR A 43 2.21 1.57 -16.13
C THR A 43 2.65 2.94 -15.60
N PRO A 44 3.23 3.83 -16.43
CA PRO A 44 3.62 5.18 -15.98
C PRO A 44 2.48 5.96 -15.33
N ALA A 45 1.27 5.90 -15.90
CA ALA A 45 0.09 6.54 -15.34
C ALA A 45 -0.32 5.99 -13.96
N GLU A 46 -0.07 4.70 -13.70
CA GLU A 46 -0.29 4.10 -12.38
C GLU A 46 0.79 4.52 -11.39
N MET A 47 2.04 4.64 -11.83
CA MET A 47 3.11 5.17 -11.00
C MET A 47 2.75 6.58 -10.51
N ASP A 48 2.36 7.47 -11.43
CA ASP A 48 1.93 8.83 -11.13
C ASP A 48 0.71 8.85 -10.17
N PHE A 49 -0.27 7.96 -10.41
CA PHE A 49 -1.45 7.82 -9.55
C PHE A 49 -1.07 7.43 -8.11
N TRP A 50 -0.19 6.44 -7.95
CA TRP A 50 0.20 5.94 -6.63
C TRP A 50 1.12 6.92 -5.89
N GLU A 51 1.97 7.64 -6.62
CA GLU A 51 2.81 8.70 -6.07
C GLU A 51 1.97 9.89 -5.58
N ALA A 52 0.95 10.29 -6.35
CA ALA A 52 0.03 11.36 -5.96
C ALA A 52 -0.98 10.96 -4.88
N HIS A 53 -1.11 9.67 -4.55
CA HIS A 53 -2.12 9.20 -3.61
C HIS A 53 -1.80 9.68 -2.17
N PRO A 54 -2.75 10.31 -1.46
CA PRO A 54 -2.49 11.02 -0.19
C PRO A 54 -1.91 10.13 0.92
N ILE A 55 -2.27 8.85 0.93
CA ILE A 55 -1.75 7.86 1.89
C ILE A 55 -0.58 7.08 1.29
N VAL A 56 -0.83 6.28 0.24
CA VAL A 56 0.15 5.36 -0.35
C VAL A 56 1.46 6.05 -0.77
N GLY A 57 1.40 7.25 -1.34
CA GLY A 57 2.57 8.01 -1.78
C GLY A 57 3.52 8.38 -0.64
N ARG A 58 3.07 8.39 0.62
CA ARG A 58 3.90 8.74 1.79
C ARG A 58 4.78 7.60 2.31
N PHE A 59 4.48 6.35 1.97
CA PHE A 59 5.02 5.19 2.69
C PHE A 59 6.16 4.48 1.98
N ALA A 60 6.58 4.94 0.80
CA ALA A 60 7.66 4.35 0.02
C ALA A 60 8.02 5.23 -1.18
N ASP A 61 9.14 4.95 -1.84
CA ASP A 61 9.71 5.82 -2.86
C ASP A 61 9.17 5.50 -4.26
N SER A 62 9.00 4.22 -4.61
CA SER A 62 8.60 3.81 -5.96
C SER A 62 7.51 2.73 -5.96
N THR A 63 6.73 2.68 -7.05
CA THR A 63 5.76 1.61 -7.27
C THR A 63 6.47 0.43 -7.92
N TYR A 64 6.51 -0.71 -7.22
CA TYR A 64 7.22 -1.91 -7.67
C TYR A 64 6.32 -2.85 -8.45
N ALA A 65 5.11 -3.10 -7.95
CA ALA A 65 4.18 -4.04 -8.58
C ALA A 65 2.73 -3.62 -8.33
N VAL A 66 1.87 -3.92 -9.28
CA VAL A 66 0.42 -3.75 -9.13
C VAL A 66 -0.30 -5.03 -9.52
N ALA A 67 -1.49 -5.20 -8.96
CA ALA A 67 -2.41 -6.28 -9.32
C ALA A 67 -3.85 -5.85 -9.08
N GLU A 68 -4.78 -6.54 -9.73
CA GLU A 68 -6.20 -6.45 -9.43
C GLU A 68 -6.68 -7.81 -8.93
N VAL A 69 -7.29 -7.85 -7.75
CA VAL A 69 -7.76 -9.08 -7.11
C VAL A 69 -9.12 -8.81 -6.50
N ASP A 70 -10.14 -9.55 -6.92
CA ASP A 70 -11.52 -9.41 -6.47
C ASP A 70 -12.05 -7.96 -6.58
N GLY A 71 -11.72 -7.26 -7.67
CA GLY A 71 -12.11 -5.86 -7.90
C GLY A 71 -11.38 -4.83 -7.03
N ARG A 72 -10.37 -5.27 -6.26
CA ARG A 72 -9.52 -4.39 -5.45
C ARG A 72 -8.18 -4.18 -6.13
N ARG A 73 -7.68 -2.95 -6.02
CA ARG A 73 -6.35 -2.57 -6.54
C ARG A 73 -5.31 -2.84 -5.48
N TRP A 74 -4.35 -3.70 -5.80
CA TRP A 74 -3.25 -4.07 -4.93
C TRP A 74 -2.00 -3.41 -5.47
N VAL A 75 -1.17 -2.89 -4.57
CA VAL A 75 0.10 -2.28 -4.93
C VAL A 75 1.17 -2.69 -3.93
N VAL A 76 2.35 -2.96 -4.45
CA VAL A 76 3.58 -3.09 -3.68
C VAL A 76 4.43 -1.90 -4.03
N ARG A 77 4.85 -1.16 -3.01
CA ARG A 77 5.81 -0.08 -3.11
C ARG A 77 7.14 -0.54 -2.54
N ASP A 78 8.23 -0.09 -3.15
CA ASP A 78 9.60 -0.38 -2.75
C ASP A 78 10.20 0.84 -2.04
N ARG A 79 10.84 0.60 -0.91
CA ARG A 79 11.61 1.59 -0.15
C ARG A 79 13.06 1.41 -0.57
N LEU A 80 13.60 2.39 -1.31
CA LEU A 80 14.99 2.34 -1.81
C LEU A 80 16.01 2.25 -0.66
N TRP A 81 15.61 2.65 0.55
CA TRP A 81 16.39 2.60 1.78
C TRP A 81 15.71 1.67 2.80
N PHE A 82 16.22 0.45 2.95
CA PHE A 82 15.68 -0.57 3.86
C PHE A 82 16.77 -1.34 4.60
N GLY A 83 16.45 -1.83 5.81
CA GLY A 83 17.36 -2.62 6.66
C GLY A 83 17.79 -1.90 7.94
N TRP A 84 17.90 -2.64 9.06
CA TRP A 84 18.02 -2.04 10.40
C TRP A 84 19.10 -0.93 10.48
N PRO A 85 18.76 0.28 10.97
CA PRO A 85 17.52 0.67 11.68
C PRO A 85 16.32 1.05 10.78
N ASP A 86 16.47 0.93 9.46
CA ASP A 86 15.49 1.38 8.48
C ASP A 86 14.29 0.43 8.32
N PRO A 87 13.15 0.95 7.82
CA PRO A 87 11.93 0.19 7.57
C PRO A 87 12.11 -1.06 6.67
N PRO A 88 11.14 -1.99 6.67
CA PRO A 88 11.11 -3.13 5.75
C PRO A 88 11.11 -2.71 4.27
N GLU A 89 11.69 -3.54 3.38
CA GLU A 89 11.87 -3.29 1.94
C GLU A 89 10.57 -2.91 1.24
N PHE A 90 9.49 -3.65 1.51
CA PHE A 90 8.23 -3.47 0.80
C PHE A 90 7.11 -2.99 1.70
N ALA A 91 6.31 -2.08 1.16
CA ALA A 91 5.02 -1.68 1.70
C ALA A 91 3.91 -2.14 0.74
N TRP A 92 2.99 -2.97 1.21
CA TRP A 92 1.83 -3.44 0.44
C TRP A 92 0.58 -2.70 0.86
N PHE A 93 -0.22 -2.28 -0.13
CA PHE A 93 -1.52 -1.67 0.07
C PHE A 93 -2.58 -2.34 -0.80
N VAL A 94 -3.80 -2.35 -0.31
CA VAL A 94 -5.01 -2.74 -1.03
C VAL A 94 -6.02 -1.61 -0.93
N LEU A 95 -6.47 -1.11 -2.06
CA LEU A 95 -7.57 -0.17 -2.15
C LEU A 95 -8.87 -0.88 -2.55
N ASP A 96 -9.95 -0.52 -1.86
CA ASP A 96 -11.33 -0.79 -2.24
C ASP A 96 -11.97 0.56 -2.61
N GLY A 97 -12.05 0.84 -3.92
CA GLY A 97 -12.26 2.21 -4.42
C GLY A 97 -11.05 3.10 -4.13
N GLU A 98 -11.28 4.16 -3.35
CA GLU A 98 -10.23 5.11 -2.88
C GLU A 98 -9.77 4.81 -1.44
N ALA A 99 -10.48 3.95 -0.71
CA ALA A 99 -10.19 3.69 0.69
C ALA A 99 -9.15 2.56 0.85
N VAL A 100 -8.22 2.73 1.79
CA VAL A 100 -7.26 1.68 2.16
C VAL A 100 -7.99 0.57 2.90
N TRP A 101 -8.13 -0.58 2.24
CA TRP A 101 -8.75 -1.77 2.80
C TRP A 101 -7.76 -2.61 3.62
N ALA A 102 -6.51 -2.69 3.19
CA ALA A 102 -5.46 -3.33 3.98
C ALA A 102 -4.11 -2.71 3.64
N ALA A 103 -3.19 -2.72 4.60
CA ALA A 103 -1.78 -2.52 4.34
C ALA A 103 -0.93 -3.38 5.26
N ALA A 104 0.29 -3.67 4.83
CA ALA A 104 1.31 -4.31 5.65
C ALA A 104 2.69 -4.06 5.06
N ASP A 105 3.68 -3.95 5.93
CA ASP A 105 5.08 -4.00 5.53
C ASP A 105 5.57 -5.45 5.51
N PHE A 106 6.50 -5.77 4.60
CA PHE A 106 7.16 -7.08 4.54
C PHE A 106 8.54 -6.99 3.89
N ASN A 107 9.43 -7.92 4.25
CA ASN A 107 10.74 -8.09 3.58
C ASN A 107 10.68 -9.27 2.59
N ASP A 108 10.09 -10.38 3.02
CA ASP A 108 10.00 -11.59 2.21
C ASP A 108 8.67 -11.69 1.49
N TRP A 109 8.72 -11.85 0.16
CA TRP A 109 7.54 -12.09 -0.64
C TRP A 109 6.80 -13.35 -0.15
N PRO A 110 5.47 -13.25 0.09
CA PRO A 110 4.67 -14.41 0.43
C PRO A 110 4.83 -15.54 -0.59
N ARG A 111 4.92 -16.79 -0.11
CA ARG A 111 5.12 -17.97 -0.98
C ARG A 111 4.08 -18.14 -2.08
N ALA A 112 2.85 -17.66 -1.86
CA ALA A 112 1.78 -17.72 -2.86
C ALA A 112 1.91 -16.63 -3.94
N TRP A 113 2.77 -15.64 -3.74
CA TRP A 113 2.98 -14.52 -4.65
C TRP A 113 4.24 -14.78 -5.46
N LYS A 114 4.14 -14.60 -6.77
CA LYS A 114 5.32 -14.58 -7.64
C LYS A 114 5.83 -13.15 -7.72
N ARG A 115 7.03 -12.91 -7.18
CA ARG A 115 7.71 -11.62 -7.34
C ARG A 115 7.88 -11.36 -8.85
N PRO A 116 7.42 -10.21 -9.37
CA PRO A 116 7.76 -9.81 -10.73
C PRO A 116 9.27 -9.84 -10.94
N ALA A 117 9.73 -10.21 -12.13
CA ALA A 117 11.12 -9.95 -12.47
C ALA A 117 11.28 -8.42 -12.35
N ALA A 118 12.20 -7.94 -11.51
CA ALA A 118 12.47 -6.52 -11.44
C ALA A 118 12.83 -6.08 -12.87
N SER A 119 11.93 -5.36 -13.52
CA SER A 119 12.21 -4.79 -14.83
C SER A 119 13.38 -3.85 -14.62
N ALA A 120 14.54 -4.25 -15.15
CA ALA A 120 15.77 -3.48 -15.04
C ALA A 120 15.50 -2.05 -15.54
N PRO A 121 16.01 -1.01 -14.87
CA PRO A 121 15.97 0.32 -15.44
C PRO A 121 16.76 0.29 -16.76
N ASP A 122 16.08 0.64 -17.87
CA ASP A 122 16.73 0.99 -19.14
C ASP A 122 17.55 2.28 -18.99
#